data_AF-A0A933FLE8-F1
#
_entry.id   AF-A0A933FLE8-F1
#
_cell.length_a   1.000
_cell.length_b   1.000
_cell.length_c   1.000
_cell.angle_alpha   90.00
_cell.angle_beta   90.00
_cell.angle_gamma   90.00
#
_symmetry.space_group_name_H-M   'P 1'
#
loop_
_entity.id
_entity.type
_entity.pdbx_description
1 polymer ?
#
loop_
_entity_poly.entity_id
_entity_poly.type
_entity_poly.pdbx_seq_one_letter_code
_entity_poly.pdbx_strand_id
1 'polypeptide(L)'
;MRARHHPSGRRLWIAGSSLLVLAAMLIGILVGERPAAAGGPLVVGGRFGPSGVPFTFDTSLGEVQYRTDGGGLGLLSNTTANSRVASMFQVWEDVPTASIGFNRAGPIMNTGAFTDGNVSTMAELNAVEGSCSAGTQSPIIYDKDGSLFEELFGPGSGVIGFASVCELSPAGRILTSVAALNGAFRDDLPANDELTDNEFDAVFIHEFGHLFGMDHSQINLNCLSSQGGCVSGSDDAFGLPTMFPFLIQNLTESPEVHPARTLSQDDIAWVSRLYPQNFSSSFGVISGTVLFSDGVTHAQGVNIVAREVGSPRRTTVSVVSGYLFTGNPGQSVTGTNNGSSFGSRDPLLIGTFDIPVPPGTYTVEVESVFSEFTLGSSVGPLDPPMASPGANEFWDLGESPVDLAATSSPVSVSAGATVTSINIILNGTPPRFDQFESAGLSLPGQVLSWLGKGMAAAYRLVG
;
A
#
# COMPACT_ATOMS: atom_id res chain seq x y z
N MET A 1 42.63 32.96 -47.95
CA MET A 1 43.80 33.30 -47.12
C MET A 1 43.32 33.76 -45.75
N ARG A 2 43.88 33.14 -44.70
CA ARG A 2 43.96 33.58 -43.29
C ARG A 2 42.69 33.63 -42.41
N ALA A 3 42.95 33.15 -41.21
CA ALA A 3 42.09 32.85 -40.06
C ALA A 3 41.96 34.01 -39.05
N ARG A 4 41.28 33.68 -37.92
CA ARG A 4 41.23 34.32 -36.58
C ARG A 4 40.06 35.32 -36.41
N HIS A 5 39.38 35.47 -35.28
CA HIS A 5 39.58 35.10 -33.86
C HIS A 5 38.22 35.25 -33.12
N HIS A 6 37.97 34.43 -32.10
CA HIS A 6 37.05 34.72 -30.97
C HIS A 6 37.67 35.84 -30.09
N PRO A 7 36.91 36.63 -29.27
CA PRO A 7 36.33 36.07 -28.03
C PRO A 7 35.10 36.78 -27.39
N SER A 8 34.44 36.01 -26.50
CA SER A 8 33.81 36.34 -25.19
C SER A 8 33.07 37.67 -24.91
N GLY A 9 31.88 37.55 -24.29
CA GLY A 9 31.30 38.62 -23.46
C GLY A 9 29.93 38.28 -22.86
N ARG A 10 29.91 37.71 -21.64
CA ARG A 10 28.73 37.51 -20.78
C ARG A 10 28.02 38.83 -20.46
N ARG A 11 26.69 38.83 -20.36
CA ARG A 11 25.97 39.67 -19.37
C ARG A 11 24.84 38.90 -18.70
N LEU A 12 24.99 38.87 -17.39
CA LEU A 12 24.18 38.35 -16.31
C LEU A 12 23.03 39.33 -16.04
N TRP A 13 21.82 38.85 -15.82
CA TRP A 13 20.81 39.58 -15.04
C TRP A 13 20.41 38.70 -13.86
N ILE A 14 20.94 39.06 -12.69
CA ILE A 14 20.42 38.69 -11.38
C ILE A 14 19.52 39.83 -10.96
N ALA A 15 18.30 39.51 -10.56
CA ALA A 15 17.52 40.31 -9.63
C ALA A 15 16.98 39.36 -8.55
N GLY A 16 17.63 39.37 -7.38
CA GLY A 16 16.97 39.10 -6.09
C GLY A 16 16.29 40.40 -5.62
N SER A 17 15.51 40.47 -4.55
CA SER A 17 15.17 39.57 -3.45
C SER A 17 13.98 40.23 -2.72
N SER A 18 13.23 39.47 -1.91
CA SER A 18 12.67 39.81 -0.57
C SER A 18 11.33 39.09 -0.38
N LEU A 19 11.29 38.03 0.44
CA LEU A 19 11.04 38.00 1.89
C LEU A 19 9.54 37.97 2.26
N LEU A 20 9.17 36.93 3.02
CA LEU A 20 8.01 36.80 3.92
C LEU A 20 6.61 36.62 3.30
N VAL A 21 6.14 35.36 3.27
CA VAL A 21 4.99 34.93 4.11
C VAL A 21 5.29 33.53 4.63
N LEU A 22 5.54 33.44 5.93
CA LEU A 22 5.56 32.23 6.74
C LEU A 22 4.15 32.10 7.33
N ALA A 23 3.27 31.35 6.65
CA ALA A 23 1.92 30.91 7.03
C ALA A 23 1.29 30.37 5.73
N ALA A 24 0.92 29.10 5.54
CA ALA A 24 0.16 28.26 6.44
C ALA A 24 0.55 26.78 6.29
N MET A 25 1.30 26.25 7.27
CA MET A 25 1.25 24.84 7.64
C MET A 25 0.21 24.74 8.76
N LEU A 26 -1.07 24.72 8.41
CA LEU A 26 -2.18 24.41 9.32
C LEU A 26 -3.48 24.55 8.54
N ILE A 27 -3.90 23.47 7.88
CA ILE A 27 -5.30 23.05 7.66
C ILE A 27 -5.20 21.57 7.27
N GLY A 28 -5.81 20.69 8.06
CA GLY A 28 -6.01 19.28 7.69
C GLY A 28 -5.24 18.21 8.46
N ILE A 29 -4.26 18.54 9.33
CA ILE A 29 -3.90 17.61 10.42
C ILE A 29 -4.98 17.78 11.50
N LEU A 30 -6.19 17.29 11.21
CA LEU A 30 -6.87 16.60 12.29
C LEU A 30 -5.97 15.42 12.61
N VAL A 31 -5.52 15.36 13.85
CA VAL A 31 -4.92 14.18 14.46
C VAL A 31 -6.03 13.12 14.55
N GLY A 32 -6.51 12.66 13.40
CA GLY A 32 -7.01 11.32 13.22
C GLY A 32 -5.76 10.47 13.10
N GLU A 33 -5.54 9.62 14.09
CA GLU A 33 -4.48 8.63 14.00
C GLU A 33 -4.64 7.89 12.67
N ARG A 34 -3.60 7.89 11.83
CA ARG A 34 -3.64 7.12 10.59
C ARG A 34 -3.87 5.65 10.96
N PRO A 35 -4.75 4.94 10.24
CA PRO A 35 -4.88 3.50 10.43
C PRO A 35 -3.50 2.85 10.42
N ALA A 36 -3.24 1.96 11.38
CA ALA A 36 -2.09 1.09 11.25
C ALA A 36 -2.39 0.17 10.07
N ALA A 37 -1.68 0.41 8.98
CA ALA A 37 -1.53 -0.48 7.83
C ALA A 37 -1.13 -1.87 8.35
N ALA A 38 -1.63 -2.94 7.76
CA ALA A 38 -1.22 -4.29 8.13
C ALA A 38 -1.05 -5.06 6.83
N GLY A 39 0.20 -5.40 6.45
CA GLY A 39 0.52 -5.82 5.08
C GLY A 39 -0.29 -7.05 4.69
N GLY A 40 -1.45 -6.84 4.07
CA GLY A 40 -2.68 -7.60 4.32
C GLY A 40 -3.91 -6.67 4.45
N PRO A 41 -4.62 -6.59 5.60
CA PRO A 41 -5.71 -5.62 5.81
C PRO A 41 -5.24 -4.19 6.11
N LEU A 42 -5.81 -3.18 5.45
CA LEU A 42 -5.45 -1.76 5.68
C LEU A 42 -5.72 -1.28 7.11
N VAL A 43 -6.83 -1.74 7.70
CA VAL A 43 -7.29 -1.27 9.01
C VAL A 43 -7.70 -2.44 9.87
N VAL A 44 -7.12 -2.51 11.07
CA VAL A 44 -7.44 -3.53 12.08
C VAL A 44 -8.03 -2.89 13.33
N GLY A 45 -9.07 -3.49 13.88
CA GLY A 45 -9.68 -3.06 15.12
C GLY A 45 -8.75 -3.16 16.33
N GLY A 46 -8.98 -2.28 17.29
CA GLY A 46 -8.14 -2.09 18.46
C GLY A 46 -8.91 -1.34 19.53
N ARG A 47 -8.59 -0.07 19.72
CA ARG A 47 -9.40 0.85 20.52
C ARG A 47 -10.75 1.14 19.85
N PHE A 48 -10.76 1.19 18.51
CA PHE A 48 -11.96 1.29 17.69
C PHE A 48 -12.26 -0.07 17.06
N GLY A 49 -13.54 -0.47 17.08
CA GLY A 49 -13.96 -1.79 16.57
C GLY A 49 -13.49 -2.97 17.42
N PRO A 50 -13.77 -4.21 16.98
CA PRO A 50 -13.30 -5.42 17.64
C PRO A 50 -11.78 -5.58 17.52
N SER A 51 -11.09 -5.72 18.66
CA SER A 51 -9.63 -5.84 18.73
C SER A 51 -9.10 -7.01 17.89
N GLY A 52 -8.10 -6.75 17.04
CA GLY A 52 -7.45 -7.76 16.19
C GLY A 52 -8.29 -8.27 15.03
N VAL A 53 -9.37 -7.56 14.67
CA VAL A 53 -10.25 -7.94 13.55
C VAL A 53 -10.12 -6.91 12.43
N PRO A 54 -9.83 -7.32 11.18
CA PRO A 54 -9.82 -6.43 10.03
C PRO A 54 -11.18 -5.74 9.83
N PHE A 55 -11.16 -4.44 9.52
CA PHE A 55 -12.36 -3.73 9.08
C PHE A 55 -12.67 -4.09 7.62
N THR A 56 -13.93 -4.39 7.35
CA THR A 56 -14.41 -4.70 6.00
C THR A 56 -15.78 -4.06 5.76
N PHE A 57 -16.16 -3.86 4.50
CA PHE A 57 -17.56 -3.59 4.18
C PHE A 57 -18.45 -4.80 4.55
N ASP A 58 -19.70 -4.52 4.91
CA ASP A 58 -20.68 -5.59 5.17
C ASP A 58 -21.36 -6.01 3.86
N THR A 59 -20.82 -7.05 3.21
CA THR A 59 -21.35 -7.58 1.95
C THR A 59 -22.75 -8.21 2.07
N SER A 60 -23.24 -8.45 3.30
CA SER A 60 -24.63 -8.90 3.50
C SER A 60 -25.66 -7.80 3.21
N LEU A 61 -25.22 -6.54 3.13
CA LEU A 61 -26.05 -5.39 2.77
C LEU A 61 -26.12 -5.13 1.26
N GLY A 62 -25.45 -5.96 0.45
CA GLY A 62 -25.35 -5.81 -0.99
C GLY A 62 -24.04 -5.14 -1.41
N GLU A 63 -24.04 -4.57 -2.62
CA GLU A 63 -22.88 -3.90 -3.21
C GLU A 63 -22.54 -2.60 -2.48
N VAL A 64 -21.25 -2.31 -2.36
CA VAL A 64 -20.71 -1.04 -1.85
C VAL A 64 -21.15 0.09 -2.77
N GLN A 65 -21.86 1.06 -2.21
CA GLN A 65 -22.36 2.20 -2.96
C GLN A 65 -21.28 3.28 -3.05
N TYR A 66 -20.88 3.64 -4.27
CA TYR A 66 -19.97 4.76 -4.52
C TYR A 66 -20.63 5.84 -5.37
N ARG A 67 -20.09 7.05 -5.33
CA ARG A 67 -20.57 8.20 -6.10
C ARG A 67 -19.41 8.84 -6.83
N THR A 68 -19.60 9.19 -8.10
CA THR A 68 -18.51 9.78 -8.88
C THR A 68 -18.71 11.28 -9.06
N ASP A 69 -17.60 11.98 -9.24
CA ASP A 69 -17.58 13.37 -9.67
C ASP A 69 -18.40 13.56 -10.97
N GLY A 70 -18.94 14.76 -11.18
CA GLY A 70 -19.60 15.18 -12.42
C GLY A 70 -18.66 15.81 -13.45
N GLY A 71 -17.41 16.09 -13.06
CA GLY A 71 -16.30 16.56 -13.90
C GLY A 71 -15.72 15.53 -14.87
N GLY A 72 -14.73 15.95 -15.66
CA GLY A 72 -13.91 15.05 -16.49
C GLY A 72 -12.64 14.61 -15.76
N LEU A 73 -11.89 13.67 -16.35
CA LEU A 73 -10.62 13.18 -15.81
C LEU A 73 -9.55 13.22 -16.91
N GLY A 74 -8.63 14.18 -16.85
CA GLY A 74 -7.71 14.46 -17.96
C GLY A 74 -8.48 14.73 -19.25
N LEU A 75 -8.17 13.95 -20.29
CA LEU A 75 -8.88 13.97 -21.59
C LEU A 75 -10.24 13.27 -21.58
N LEU A 76 -10.57 12.52 -20.53
CA LEU A 76 -11.81 11.74 -20.48
C LEU A 76 -13.01 12.64 -20.15
N SER A 77 -14.10 12.44 -20.91
CA SER A 77 -15.40 12.97 -20.54
C SER A 77 -15.90 12.32 -19.24
N ASN A 78 -16.83 12.96 -18.53
CA ASN A 78 -17.43 12.37 -17.31
C ASN A 78 -18.00 10.96 -17.55
N THR A 79 -18.73 10.77 -18.65
CA THR A 79 -19.31 9.47 -19.01
C THR A 79 -18.22 8.42 -19.22
N THR A 80 -17.13 8.77 -19.91
CA THR A 80 -16.01 7.87 -20.14
C THR A 80 -15.27 7.54 -18.84
N ALA A 81 -15.04 8.54 -17.98
CA ALA A 81 -14.42 8.35 -16.67
C ALA A 81 -15.27 7.43 -15.79
N ASN A 82 -16.60 7.61 -15.75
CA ASN A 82 -17.50 6.72 -15.01
C ASN A 82 -17.45 5.28 -15.50
N SER A 83 -17.45 5.05 -16.82
CA SER A 83 -17.32 3.70 -17.38
C SER A 83 -15.96 3.08 -17.04
N ARG A 84 -14.90 3.89 -17.03
CA ARG A 84 -13.54 3.45 -16.69
C ARG A 84 -13.44 3.05 -15.21
N VAL A 85 -13.98 3.86 -14.30
CA VAL A 85 -14.08 3.52 -12.86
C VAL A 85 -14.82 2.21 -12.65
N ALA A 86 -15.98 2.02 -13.30
CA ALA A 86 -16.72 0.77 -13.20
C ALA A 86 -15.90 -0.44 -13.68
N SER A 87 -15.16 -0.31 -14.78
CA SER A 87 -14.30 -1.40 -15.27
C SER A 87 -13.14 -1.74 -14.33
N MET A 88 -12.64 -0.77 -13.57
CA MET A 88 -11.56 -0.99 -12.60
C MET A 88 -12.08 -1.64 -11.31
N PHE A 89 -13.31 -1.35 -10.88
CA PHE A 89 -13.97 -2.12 -9.83
C PHE A 89 -14.24 -3.57 -10.27
N GLN A 90 -14.64 -3.79 -11.52
CA GLN A 90 -14.93 -5.12 -12.06
C GLN A 90 -13.73 -6.08 -11.90
N VAL A 91 -12.49 -5.59 -11.98
CA VAL A 91 -11.28 -6.40 -11.76
C VAL A 91 -11.31 -7.11 -10.40
N TRP A 92 -11.80 -6.44 -9.36
CA TRP A 92 -11.93 -7.00 -8.02
C TRP A 92 -13.17 -7.89 -7.87
N GLU A 93 -14.27 -7.53 -8.54
CA GLU A 93 -15.53 -8.32 -8.54
C GLU A 93 -15.38 -9.65 -9.28
N ASP A 94 -14.46 -9.71 -10.24
CA ASP A 94 -14.18 -10.92 -11.02
C ASP A 94 -13.42 -11.99 -10.21
N VAL A 95 -12.99 -11.69 -8.97
CA VAL A 95 -12.37 -12.68 -8.09
C VAL A 95 -13.43 -13.66 -7.57
N PRO A 96 -13.45 -14.92 -8.04
CA PRO A 96 -14.56 -15.84 -7.77
C PRO A 96 -14.66 -16.29 -6.30
N THR A 97 -13.58 -16.09 -5.55
CA THR A 97 -13.43 -16.44 -4.14
C THR A 97 -13.65 -15.28 -3.18
N ALA A 98 -14.02 -14.12 -3.71
CA ALA A 98 -14.45 -12.96 -2.96
C ALA A 98 -15.92 -12.63 -3.25
N SER A 99 -16.58 -11.94 -2.33
CA SER A 99 -18.00 -11.54 -2.40
C SER A 99 -18.20 -10.03 -2.46
N ILE A 100 -17.13 -9.26 -2.64
CA ILE A 100 -17.22 -7.81 -2.72
C ILE A 100 -17.79 -7.38 -4.08
N GLY A 101 -18.66 -6.37 -4.06
CA GLY A 101 -19.28 -5.79 -5.26
C GLY A 101 -19.50 -4.29 -5.07
N PHE A 102 -19.62 -3.54 -6.17
CA PHE A 102 -19.63 -2.09 -6.22
C PHE A 102 -20.70 -1.57 -7.16
N ASN A 103 -21.49 -0.60 -6.70
CA ASN A 103 -22.52 0.03 -7.51
C ASN A 103 -22.45 1.55 -7.46
N ARG A 104 -22.52 2.16 -8.63
CA ARG A 104 -22.53 3.62 -8.76
C ARG A 104 -23.92 4.17 -8.39
N ALA A 105 -24.00 4.84 -7.24
CA ALA A 105 -25.22 5.46 -6.71
C ALA A 105 -25.52 6.85 -7.30
N GLY A 106 -24.88 7.22 -8.41
CA GLY A 106 -25.04 8.52 -9.08
C GLY A 106 -23.88 9.50 -8.80
N PRO A 107 -24.09 10.81 -9.02
CA PRO A 107 -23.08 11.82 -8.74
C PRO A 107 -22.84 11.99 -7.23
N ILE A 108 -21.69 12.57 -6.87
CA ILE A 108 -21.39 13.02 -5.50
C ILE A 108 -22.51 13.96 -5.04
N MET A 109 -22.97 13.76 -3.79
CA MET A 109 -24.03 14.56 -3.20
C MET A 109 -23.52 15.94 -2.78
N ASN A 110 -24.40 16.92 -2.86
CA ASN A 110 -24.16 18.29 -2.42
C ASN A 110 -23.78 18.34 -0.93
N THR A 111 -22.73 19.09 -0.58
CA THR A 111 -22.22 19.26 0.79
C THR A 111 -22.27 20.72 1.26
N GLY A 112 -23.07 21.55 0.59
CA GLY A 112 -23.20 22.99 0.81
C GLY A 112 -22.09 23.78 0.11
N ALA A 113 -20.82 23.45 0.37
CA ALA A 113 -19.69 24.05 -0.34
C ALA A 113 -19.52 23.47 -1.75
N PHE A 114 -19.80 22.17 -1.93
CA PHE A 114 -19.89 21.52 -3.23
C PHE A 114 -21.34 21.46 -3.71
N THR A 115 -21.64 22.12 -4.84
CA THR A 115 -23.01 22.22 -5.37
C THR A 115 -23.12 22.16 -6.89
N ASP A 116 -22.01 22.34 -7.60
CA ASP A 116 -21.95 22.48 -9.05
C ASP A 116 -21.68 21.17 -9.77
N GLY A 117 -21.33 20.12 -9.02
CA GLY A 117 -21.11 18.78 -9.52
C GLY A 117 -19.67 18.49 -9.92
N ASN A 118 -18.72 19.41 -9.77
CA ASN A 118 -17.31 19.21 -10.12
C ASN A 118 -16.37 19.59 -8.97
N VAL A 119 -15.72 18.63 -8.30
CA VAL A 119 -14.79 18.95 -7.22
C VAL A 119 -13.53 19.54 -7.84
N SER A 120 -13.37 20.85 -7.74
CA SER A 120 -12.28 21.59 -8.42
C SER A 120 -11.60 22.64 -7.56
N THR A 121 -12.02 22.75 -6.29
CA THR A 121 -11.39 23.61 -5.31
C THR A 121 -11.12 22.85 -4.02
N MET A 122 -10.10 23.29 -3.27
CA MET A 122 -9.79 22.72 -1.96
C MET A 122 -10.97 22.82 -0.97
N ALA A 123 -11.80 23.85 -1.08
CA ALA A 123 -12.98 24.00 -0.24
C ALA A 123 -14.05 22.92 -0.52
N GLU A 124 -14.24 22.57 -1.80
CA GLU A 124 -15.15 21.49 -2.21
C GLU A 124 -14.60 20.13 -1.80
N LEU A 125 -13.30 19.89 -2.05
CA LEU A 125 -12.63 18.66 -1.66
C LEU A 125 -12.80 18.41 -0.15
N ASN A 126 -12.44 19.39 0.69
CA ASN A 126 -12.60 19.29 2.15
C ASN A 126 -14.05 19.01 2.56
N ALA A 127 -15.04 19.60 1.89
CA ALA A 127 -16.45 19.39 2.20
C ALA A 127 -16.94 18.00 1.78
N VAL A 128 -16.46 17.49 0.64
CA VAL A 128 -16.74 16.14 0.16
C VAL A 128 -16.08 15.09 1.07
N GLU A 129 -14.81 15.25 1.42
CA GLU A 129 -14.12 14.42 2.41
C GLU A 129 -14.79 14.46 3.79
N GLY A 130 -15.26 15.63 4.22
CA GLY A 130 -16.05 15.78 5.44
C GLY A 130 -17.35 14.97 5.40
N SER A 131 -18.03 14.92 4.26
CA SER A 131 -19.23 14.08 4.09
C SER A 131 -18.92 12.58 4.08
N CYS A 132 -17.74 12.20 3.57
CA CYS A 132 -17.23 10.84 3.65
C CYS A 132 -16.95 10.46 5.10
N SER A 133 -16.23 11.30 5.83
CA SER A 133 -15.91 11.15 7.26
C SER A 133 -17.16 11.14 8.15
N ALA A 134 -18.27 11.71 7.68
CA ALA A 134 -19.57 11.66 8.36
C ALA A 134 -20.39 10.40 8.00
N GLY A 135 -19.82 9.44 7.27
CA GLY A 135 -20.51 8.21 6.86
C GLY A 135 -21.64 8.41 5.85
N THR A 136 -21.66 9.55 5.13
CA THR A 136 -22.81 9.92 4.29
C THR A 136 -22.68 9.44 2.84
N GLN A 137 -21.46 9.37 2.30
CA GLN A 137 -21.19 8.88 0.94
C GLN A 137 -19.75 8.41 0.77
N SER A 138 -19.53 7.56 -0.23
CA SER A 138 -18.18 7.17 -0.70
C SER A 138 -17.87 7.86 -2.04
N PRO A 139 -17.16 8.99 -2.05
CA PRO A 139 -16.89 9.76 -3.27
C PRO A 139 -15.66 9.25 -4.04
N ILE A 140 -15.77 9.23 -5.37
CA ILE A 140 -14.69 9.04 -6.34
C ILE A 140 -14.50 10.37 -7.08
N ILE A 141 -13.43 11.07 -6.75
CA ILE A 141 -13.15 12.44 -7.19
C ILE A 141 -12.29 12.41 -8.45
N TYR A 142 -12.63 13.26 -9.43
CA TYR A 142 -11.84 13.43 -10.64
C TYR A 142 -11.15 14.79 -10.59
N ASP A 143 -9.87 14.81 -10.24
CA ASP A 143 -9.06 16.01 -10.41
C ASP A 143 -8.67 16.10 -11.88
N LYS A 144 -9.43 16.88 -12.65
CA LYS A 144 -9.32 16.88 -14.11
C LYS A 144 -7.92 17.23 -14.59
N ASP A 145 -7.28 18.21 -13.98
CA ASP A 145 -6.02 18.81 -14.44
C ASP A 145 -4.88 18.69 -13.42
N GLY A 146 -5.11 17.99 -12.31
CA GLY A 146 -4.13 17.78 -11.25
C GLY A 146 -3.98 18.95 -10.29
N SER A 147 -4.78 20.01 -10.42
CA SER A 147 -4.65 21.20 -9.57
C SER A 147 -4.92 20.93 -8.09
N LEU A 148 -5.82 20.00 -7.76
CA LEU A 148 -6.04 19.58 -6.37
C LEU A 148 -4.84 18.80 -5.84
N PHE A 149 -4.27 17.89 -6.64
CA PHE A 149 -3.09 17.12 -6.25
C PHE A 149 -1.85 18.01 -6.06
N GLU A 150 -1.67 19.01 -6.92
CA GLU A 150 -0.62 20.01 -6.79
C GLU A 150 -0.78 20.85 -5.51
N GLU A 151 -2.03 21.18 -5.12
CA GLU A 151 -2.31 21.89 -3.87
C GLU A 151 -2.11 21.01 -2.62
N LEU A 152 -2.49 19.73 -2.68
CA LEU A 152 -2.37 18.77 -1.57
C LEU A 152 -0.94 18.33 -1.31
N PHE A 153 -0.24 17.91 -2.36
CA PHE A 153 1.05 17.20 -2.27
C PHE A 153 2.22 18.06 -2.72
N GLY A 154 1.93 19.23 -3.31
CA GLY A 154 2.93 20.13 -3.85
C GLY A 154 3.31 19.80 -5.30
N PRO A 155 3.97 20.75 -6.00
CA PRO A 155 4.25 20.57 -7.41
C PRO A 155 5.18 19.43 -7.76
N GLY A 156 4.76 18.61 -8.71
CA GLY A 156 5.55 17.47 -9.19
C GLY A 156 5.74 16.38 -8.12
N SER A 157 4.77 16.23 -7.21
CA SER A 157 4.78 15.20 -6.15
C SER A 157 4.90 13.78 -6.70
N GLY A 158 4.44 13.55 -7.93
CA GLY A 158 4.40 12.24 -8.57
C GLY A 158 3.28 11.33 -8.06
N VAL A 159 2.35 11.87 -7.26
CA VAL A 159 1.17 11.15 -6.74
C VAL A 159 0.09 11.11 -7.81
N ILE A 160 -0.25 9.90 -8.27
CA ILE A 160 -1.16 9.65 -9.40
C ILE A 160 -2.61 9.47 -8.92
N GLY A 161 -2.78 8.94 -7.71
CA GLY A 161 -4.06 8.69 -7.07
C GLY A 161 -3.88 8.65 -5.56
N PHE A 162 -5.00 8.66 -4.85
CA PHE A 162 -5.03 8.19 -3.46
C PHE A 162 -6.40 7.62 -3.12
N ALA A 163 -6.44 6.75 -2.13
CA ALA A 163 -7.68 6.28 -1.52
C ALA A 163 -7.54 6.03 -0.02
N SER A 164 -8.67 6.15 0.68
CA SER A 164 -8.71 5.92 2.11
C SER A 164 -10.09 5.51 2.59
N VAL A 165 -10.14 4.76 3.69
CA VAL A 165 -11.37 4.57 4.47
C VAL A 165 -11.67 5.84 5.26
N CYS A 166 -12.95 6.24 5.31
CA CYS A 166 -13.36 7.47 5.99
C CYS A 166 -13.99 7.19 7.35
N GLU A 167 -15.17 6.53 7.33
CA GLU A 167 -15.95 6.28 8.54
C GLU A 167 -16.03 4.78 8.83
N LEU A 168 -15.84 4.45 10.10
CA LEU A 168 -15.79 3.08 10.59
C LEU A 168 -16.84 2.87 11.68
N SER A 169 -17.59 1.78 11.60
CA SER A 169 -18.54 1.42 12.65
C SER A 169 -17.83 0.80 13.86
N PRO A 170 -18.37 0.94 15.08
CA PRO A 170 -17.90 0.21 16.26
C PRO A 170 -17.97 -1.32 16.12
N ALA A 171 -18.69 -1.84 15.12
CA ALA A 171 -18.82 -3.26 14.85
C ALA A 171 -17.68 -3.83 13.97
N GLY A 172 -16.68 -3.02 13.60
CA GLY A 172 -15.59 -3.49 12.74
C GLY A 172 -15.93 -3.41 11.26
N ARG A 173 -16.78 -2.46 10.85
CA ARG A 173 -17.18 -2.29 9.44
C ARG A 173 -16.73 -0.96 8.85
N ILE A 174 -16.29 -0.98 7.60
CA ILE A 174 -16.13 0.21 6.77
C ILE A 174 -17.54 0.68 6.38
N LEU A 175 -17.84 1.96 6.62
CA LEU A 175 -19.11 2.58 6.25
C LEU A 175 -18.98 3.41 4.97
N THR A 176 -17.88 4.14 4.83
CA THR A 176 -17.58 4.98 3.66
C THR A 176 -16.09 5.08 3.42
N SER A 177 -15.72 5.34 2.17
CA SER A 177 -14.34 5.50 1.70
C SER A 177 -14.26 6.52 0.58
N VAL A 178 -13.10 7.14 0.37
CA VAL A 178 -12.84 8.12 -0.69
C VAL A 178 -11.72 7.62 -1.60
N ALA A 179 -11.81 7.95 -2.89
CA ALA A 179 -10.68 7.90 -3.80
C ALA A 179 -10.63 9.17 -4.65
N ALA A 180 -9.43 9.62 -5.02
CA ALA A 180 -9.22 10.73 -5.93
C ALA A 180 -8.24 10.34 -7.04
N LEU A 181 -8.53 10.78 -8.26
CA LEU A 181 -7.80 10.43 -9.47
C LEU A 181 -7.17 11.68 -10.08
N ASN A 182 -5.85 11.66 -10.30
CA ASN A 182 -5.12 12.79 -10.87
C ASN A 182 -5.08 12.72 -12.41
N GLY A 183 -5.92 13.52 -13.06
CA GLY A 183 -6.05 13.60 -14.51
C GLY A 183 -4.85 14.22 -15.24
N ALA A 184 -3.92 14.88 -14.54
CA ALA A 184 -2.72 15.45 -15.15
C ALA A 184 -1.81 14.38 -15.79
N PHE A 185 -1.92 13.12 -15.35
CA PHE A 185 -1.17 12.00 -15.93
C PHE A 185 -1.78 11.44 -17.22
N ARG A 186 -2.91 12.00 -17.67
CA ARG A 186 -3.66 11.63 -18.87
C ARG A 186 -4.23 12.88 -19.57
N ASP A 187 -3.42 13.92 -19.74
CA ASP A 187 -3.82 15.18 -20.37
C ASP A 187 -3.13 15.48 -21.71
N ASP A 188 -2.30 14.54 -22.20
CA ASP A 188 -1.46 14.63 -23.40
C ASP A 188 -0.46 15.82 -23.35
N LEU A 189 -0.15 16.35 -22.16
CA LEU A 189 0.87 17.37 -22.00
C LEU A 189 2.23 16.71 -21.69
N PRO A 190 3.24 16.85 -22.57
CA PRO A 190 4.55 16.22 -22.36
C PRO A 190 5.30 16.65 -21.08
N ALA A 191 4.82 17.70 -20.41
CA ALA A 191 5.41 18.20 -19.17
C ALA A 191 4.98 17.42 -17.91
N ASN A 192 3.91 16.61 -17.99
CA ASN A 192 3.26 15.99 -16.84
C ASN A 192 3.61 14.51 -16.64
N ASP A 193 4.66 14.02 -17.32
CA ASP A 193 5.11 12.62 -17.27
C ASP A 193 3.98 11.60 -17.47
N GLU A 194 3.27 11.75 -18.59
CA GLU A 194 2.14 10.95 -19.04
C GLU A 194 2.28 9.44 -18.79
N LEU A 195 1.21 8.84 -18.27
CA LEU A 195 1.05 7.40 -18.15
C LEU A 195 0.33 6.82 -19.36
N THR A 196 0.60 5.57 -19.69
CA THR A 196 -0.29 4.82 -20.59
C THR A 196 -1.65 4.60 -19.93
N ASP A 197 -2.68 4.28 -20.73
CA ASP A 197 -4.00 3.92 -20.17
C ASP A 197 -3.90 2.71 -19.22
N ASN A 198 -2.97 1.80 -19.48
CA ASN A 198 -2.78 0.63 -18.64
C ASN A 198 -2.17 0.94 -17.28
N GLU A 199 -1.15 1.81 -17.26
CA GLU A 199 -0.51 2.23 -16.02
C GLU A 199 -1.47 3.08 -15.17
N PHE A 200 -2.24 3.97 -15.82
CA PHE A 200 -3.25 4.76 -15.14
C PHE A 200 -4.33 3.86 -14.52
N ASP A 201 -4.80 2.84 -15.24
CA ASP A 201 -5.77 1.89 -14.69
C ASP A 201 -5.19 1.06 -13.55
N ALA A 202 -3.93 0.63 -13.67
CA ALA A 202 -3.26 -0.14 -12.62
C ALA A 202 -3.24 0.61 -11.29
N VAL A 203 -2.94 1.92 -11.33
CA VAL A 203 -2.94 2.79 -10.15
C VAL A 203 -4.33 2.81 -9.50
N PHE A 204 -5.41 3.04 -10.25
CA PHE A 204 -6.72 3.13 -9.59
C PHE A 204 -7.32 1.79 -9.19
N ILE A 205 -6.94 0.69 -9.85
CA ILE A 205 -7.25 -0.65 -9.34
C ILE A 205 -6.58 -0.84 -7.96
N HIS A 206 -5.33 -0.41 -7.80
CA HIS A 206 -4.64 -0.38 -6.51
C HIS A 206 -5.36 0.53 -5.50
N GLU A 207 -5.68 1.78 -5.85
CA GLU A 207 -6.39 2.70 -4.94
C GLU A 207 -7.74 2.13 -4.51
N PHE A 208 -8.44 1.44 -5.41
CA PHE A 208 -9.69 0.77 -5.05
C PHE A 208 -9.45 -0.36 -4.07
N GLY A 209 -8.32 -1.06 -4.12
CA GLY A 209 -7.88 -1.98 -3.05
C GLY A 209 -7.91 -1.34 -1.66
N HIS A 210 -7.32 -0.16 -1.51
CA HIS A 210 -7.35 0.60 -0.25
C HIS A 210 -8.76 1.01 0.16
N LEU A 211 -9.61 1.40 -0.81
CA LEU A 211 -11.00 1.81 -0.57
C LEU A 211 -11.77 0.75 0.23
N PHE A 212 -11.55 -0.54 -0.04
CA PHE A 212 -12.21 -1.64 0.66
C PHE A 212 -11.31 -2.40 1.64
N GLY A 213 -10.17 -1.81 2.04
CA GLY A 213 -9.41 -2.25 3.19
C GLY A 213 -8.27 -3.21 2.91
N MET A 214 -7.69 -3.21 1.70
CA MET A 214 -6.40 -3.85 1.44
C MET A 214 -5.25 -2.90 1.75
N ASP A 215 -4.22 -3.39 2.42
CA ASP A 215 -2.97 -2.68 2.63
C ASP A 215 -2.01 -2.93 1.47
N HIS A 216 -0.90 -2.19 1.47
CA HIS A 216 0.23 -2.50 0.63
C HIS A 216 0.84 -3.88 0.91
N SER A 217 1.50 -4.43 -0.11
CA SER A 217 2.18 -5.72 -0.08
C SER A 217 3.58 -5.63 -0.67
N GLN A 218 4.53 -6.34 -0.07
CA GLN A 218 5.89 -6.44 -0.57
C GLN A 218 6.17 -7.86 -1.05
N ILE A 219 6.22 -8.03 -2.36
CA ILE A 219 6.68 -9.24 -3.03
C ILE A 219 7.49 -8.83 -4.24
N ASN A 220 8.50 -9.64 -4.57
CA ASN A 220 9.35 -9.45 -5.76
C ASN A 220 10.00 -8.05 -5.82
N LEU A 221 10.56 -7.61 -4.70
CA LEU A 221 11.23 -6.30 -4.56
C LEU A 221 12.34 -6.05 -5.60
N ASN A 222 12.91 -7.09 -6.19
CA ASN A 222 13.83 -6.99 -7.33
C ASN A 222 13.24 -6.21 -8.53
N CYS A 223 11.92 -6.18 -8.70
CA CYS A 223 11.23 -5.36 -9.70
C CYS A 223 11.55 -3.85 -9.55
N LEU A 224 11.82 -3.40 -8.33
CA LEU A 224 12.17 -2.00 -8.03
C LEU A 224 13.67 -1.69 -8.23
N SER A 225 14.51 -2.69 -8.45
CA SER A 225 15.97 -2.51 -8.44
C SER A 225 16.54 -1.91 -9.73
N SER A 226 17.47 -0.97 -9.58
CA SER A 226 18.12 -0.23 -10.68
C SER A 226 19.13 -1.05 -11.51
N GLN A 227 19.36 -2.33 -11.21
CA GLN A 227 20.32 -3.20 -11.92
C GLN A 227 19.68 -4.30 -12.78
N GLY A 228 18.38 -4.17 -13.09
CA GLY A 228 17.76 -5.04 -14.09
C GLY A 228 16.24 -5.01 -14.12
N GLY A 229 15.58 -4.51 -13.06
CA GLY A 229 14.14 -4.64 -12.89
C GLY A 229 13.67 -6.09 -13.00
N CYS A 230 12.36 -6.31 -12.95
CA CYS A 230 11.81 -7.54 -13.49
C CYS A 230 11.48 -7.33 -14.97
N VAL A 231 11.58 -8.41 -15.74
CA VAL A 231 11.37 -8.36 -17.20
C VAL A 231 9.88 -8.55 -17.48
N SER A 232 9.34 -7.84 -18.49
CA SER A 232 7.99 -8.09 -18.98
C SER A 232 7.77 -9.58 -19.29
N GLY A 233 6.63 -10.12 -18.85
CA GLY A 233 6.27 -11.52 -19.00
C GLY A 233 7.04 -12.51 -18.11
N SER A 234 7.91 -12.02 -17.21
CA SER A 234 8.58 -12.87 -16.22
C SER A 234 7.65 -13.23 -15.06
N ASP A 235 7.89 -14.36 -14.39
CA ASP A 235 7.14 -14.74 -13.19
C ASP A 235 7.21 -13.67 -12.10
N ASP A 236 8.33 -12.94 -11.99
CA ASP A 236 8.46 -11.80 -11.08
C ASP A 236 7.42 -10.70 -11.35
N ALA A 237 7.19 -10.38 -12.64
CA ALA A 237 6.20 -9.39 -13.04
C ALA A 237 4.77 -9.86 -12.75
N PHE A 238 4.48 -11.14 -13.02
CA PHE A 238 3.15 -11.71 -12.77
C PHE A 238 2.82 -11.90 -11.28
N GLY A 239 3.84 -12.13 -10.44
CA GLY A 239 3.66 -12.22 -8.99
C GLY A 239 3.83 -10.88 -8.27
N LEU A 240 4.05 -9.78 -8.99
CA LEU A 240 4.09 -8.46 -8.39
C LEU A 240 2.67 -8.04 -7.97
N PRO A 241 2.42 -7.72 -6.69
CA PRO A 241 1.10 -7.34 -6.23
C PRO A 241 0.59 -6.08 -6.92
N THR A 242 -0.71 -6.05 -7.19
CA THR A 242 -1.41 -4.81 -7.52
C THR A 242 -1.25 -3.83 -6.36
N MET A 243 -1.31 -4.31 -5.11
CA MET A 243 -1.03 -3.53 -3.90
C MET A 243 0.46 -3.26 -3.64
N PHE A 244 1.36 -3.38 -4.63
CA PHE A 244 2.75 -2.95 -4.46
C PHE A 244 2.83 -1.41 -4.42
N PRO A 245 3.54 -0.77 -3.46
CA PRO A 245 3.45 0.68 -3.23
C PRO A 245 3.92 1.61 -4.36
N PHE A 246 4.66 1.08 -5.33
CA PHE A 246 5.18 1.85 -6.45
C PHE A 246 4.70 1.30 -7.78
N LEU A 247 4.24 2.19 -8.65
CA LEU A 247 3.98 1.82 -10.04
C LEU A 247 5.32 1.56 -10.75
N ILE A 248 5.49 0.33 -11.25
CA ILE A 248 6.62 -0.08 -12.08
C ILE A 248 6.31 0.19 -13.55
N GLN A 249 6.68 1.39 -14.03
CA GLN A 249 6.35 1.80 -15.41
C GLN A 249 6.97 0.89 -16.48
N ASN A 250 6.32 0.82 -17.64
CA ASN A 250 6.73 0.03 -18.81
C ASN A 250 6.83 -1.49 -18.57
N LEU A 251 6.22 -2.00 -17.50
CA LEU A 251 6.11 -3.43 -17.26
C LEU A 251 4.85 -3.99 -17.91
N THR A 252 4.98 -5.14 -18.56
CA THR A 252 3.85 -5.82 -19.21
C THR A 252 3.86 -7.30 -18.90
N GLU A 253 2.70 -7.87 -18.61
CA GLU A 253 2.53 -9.33 -18.45
C GLU A 253 2.22 -10.00 -19.80
N SER A 254 1.44 -9.31 -20.62
CA SER A 254 1.14 -9.62 -22.02
C SER A 254 1.11 -8.31 -22.82
N PRO A 255 1.14 -8.33 -24.17
CA PRO A 255 1.13 -7.10 -24.96
C PRO A 255 -0.02 -6.18 -24.52
N GLU A 256 0.32 -4.96 -24.09
CA GLU A 256 -0.63 -3.94 -23.64
C GLU A 256 -1.44 -4.32 -22.38
N VAL A 257 -0.93 -5.19 -21.50
CA VAL A 257 -1.50 -5.40 -20.16
C VAL A 257 -0.40 -5.22 -19.11
N HIS A 258 -0.59 -4.24 -18.24
CA HIS A 258 0.30 -3.99 -17.11
C HIS A 258 -0.02 -5.00 -15.99
N PRO A 259 0.97 -5.64 -15.34
CA PRO A 259 0.71 -6.67 -14.32
C PRO A 259 -0.07 -6.15 -13.11
N ALA A 260 0.13 -4.91 -12.68
CA ALA A 260 -0.71 -4.35 -11.60
C ALA A 260 -2.17 -4.01 -12.03
N ARG A 261 -2.58 -4.32 -13.28
CA ARG A 261 -4.01 -4.36 -13.66
C ARG A 261 -4.62 -5.74 -13.45
N THR A 262 -3.79 -6.76 -13.33
CA THR A 262 -4.17 -8.15 -13.18
C THR A 262 -3.77 -8.59 -11.79
N LEU A 263 -4.77 -8.91 -10.97
CA LEU A 263 -4.53 -9.24 -9.57
C LEU A 263 -3.55 -10.41 -9.47
N SER A 264 -2.49 -10.22 -8.69
CA SER A 264 -1.53 -11.28 -8.38
C SER A 264 -2.17 -12.29 -7.44
N GLN A 265 -1.48 -13.40 -7.19
CA GLN A 265 -1.96 -14.39 -6.23
C GLN A 265 -2.10 -13.81 -4.81
N ASP A 266 -1.26 -12.84 -4.44
CA ASP A 266 -1.31 -12.16 -3.15
C ASP A 266 -2.60 -11.34 -3.02
N ASP A 267 -2.91 -10.51 -4.02
CA ASP A 267 -4.10 -9.69 -4.04
C ASP A 267 -5.38 -10.55 -3.96
N ILE A 268 -5.42 -11.63 -4.77
CA ILE A 268 -6.54 -12.59 -4.81
C ILE A 268 -6.71 -13.27 -3.44
N ALA A 269 -5.63 -13.70 -2.79
CA ALA A 269 -5.71 -14.41 -1.52
C ALA A 269 -6.22 -13.48 -0.40
N TRP A 270 -5.76 -12.24 -0.37
CA TRP A 270 -6.16 -11.25 0.63
C TRP A 270 -7.59 -10.75 0.44
N VAL A 271 -8.02 -10.40 -0.77
CA VAL A 271 -9.42 -10.01 -1.00
C VAL A 271 -10.38 -11.16 -0.69
N SER A 272 -9.97 -12.41 -1.00
CA SER A 272 -10.74 -13.61 -0.64
C SER A 272 -10.77 -13.87 0.86
N ARG A 273 -9.73 -13.47 1.60
CA ARG A 273 -9.70 -13.57 3.08
C ARG A 273 -10.60 -12.53 3.74
N LEU A 274 -10.61 -11.31 3.22
CA LEU A 274 -11.41 -10.19 3.75
C LEU A 274 -12.90 -10.31 3.40
N TYR A 275 -13.21 -10.80 2.19
CA TYR A 275 -14.58 -10.88 1.67
C TYR A 275 -14.94 -12.30 1.22
N PRO A 276 -14.86 -13.32 2.09
CA PRO A 276 -14.82 -14.72 1.68
C PRO A 276 -16.07 -15.20 0.92
N GLN A 277 -15.82 -15.79 -0.26
CA GLN A 277 -16.75 -16.62 -1.01
C GLN A 277 -16.09 -17.97 -1.26
N ASN A 278 -16.56 -19.04 -0.60
CA ASN A 278 -15.96 -20.37 -0.70
C ASN A 278 -14.45 -20.43 -0.33
N PHE A 279 -13.94 -19.49 0.47
CA PHE A 279 -12.51 -19.37 0.83
C PHE A 279 -11.89 -20.70 1.28
N SER A 280 -12.54 -21.42 2.21
CA SER A 280 -12.03 -22.69 2.75
C SER A 280 -11.98 -23.84 1.73
N SER A 281 -12.58 -23.69 0.55
CA SER A 281 -12.47 -24.68 -0.53
C SER A 281 -11.34 -24.36 -1.52
N SER A 282 -10.87 -23.11 -1.52
CA SER A 282 -9.88 -22.60 -2.47
C SER A 282 -8.55 -22.24 -1.83
N PHE A 283 -8.52 -22.02 -0.51
CA PHE A 283 -7.35 -21.59 0.25
C PHE A 283 -7.19 -22.40 1.53
N GLY A 284 -5.94 -22.61 1.93
CA GLY A 284 -5.56 -22.91 3.31
C GLY A 284 -4.82 -21.72 3.94
N VAL A 285 -4.27 -21.91 5.13
CA VAL A 285 -3.53 -20.87 5.85
C VAL A 285 -2.22 -21.44 6.39
N ILE A 286 -1.12 -20.72 6.18
CA ILE A 286 0.15 -20.95 6.88
C ILE A 286 0.21 -19.98 8.06
N SER A 287 0.43 -20.50 9.27
CA SER A 287 0.38 -19.71 10.51
C SER A 287 1.60 -19.97 11.37
N GLY A 288 2.13 -18.90 11.96
CA GLY A 288 3.35 -18.94 12.75
C GLY A 288 3.59 -17.65 13.54
N THR A 289 4.75 -17.59 14.17
CA THR A 289 5.23 -16.42 14.90
C THR A 289 6.69 -16.18 14.58
N VAL A 290 7.05 -14.92 14.30
CA VAL A 290 8.45 -14.51 14.19
C VAL A 290 8.98 -14.15 15.57
N LEU A 291 10.17 -14.65 15.88
CA LEU A 291 10.85 -14.50 17.15
C LEU A 291 12.22 -13.84 16.93
N PHE A 292 12.71 -13.07 17.90
CA PHE A 292 14.10 -12.65 17.94
C PHE A 292 15.04 -13.84 18.22
N SER A 293 16.35 -13.59 18.13
CA SER A 293 17.39 -14.61 18.29
C SER A 293 17.45 -15.25 19.67
N ASP A 294 16.69 -14.74 20.65
CA ASP A 294 16.52 -15.43 21.94
C ASP A 294 15.54 -16.62 21.86
N GLY A 295 14.83 -16.78 20.75
CA GLY A 295 13.84 -17.83 20.50
C GLY A 295 12.59 -17.71 21.38
N VAL A 296 12.38 -16.57 22.01
CA VAL A 296 11.31 -16.35 23.01
C VAL A 296 10.54 -15.05 22.74
N THR A 297 11.25 -13.96 22.48
CA THR A 297 10.65 -12.64 22.29
C THR A 297 10.09 -12.51 20.88
N HIS A 298 8.83 -12.09 20.74
CA HIS A 298 8.17 -11.91 19.46
C HIS A 298 8.75 -10.71 18.68
N ALA A 299 8.88 -10.84 17.37
CA ALA A 299 9.37 -9.80 16.47
C ALA A 299 8.26 -9.36 15.50
N GLN A 300 7.96 -8.06 15.49
CA GLN A 300 6.95 -7.43 14.63
C GLN A 300 7.62 -6.67 13.47
N GLY A 301 6.91 -6.54 12.35
CA GLY A 301 7.27 -5.57 11.31
C GLY A 301 8.30 -6.06 10.29
N VAL A 302 8.51 -7.38 10.20
CA VAL A 302 9.19 -8.02 9.06
C VAL A 302 8.19 -8.65 8.12
N ASN A 303 8.52 -8.65 6.83
CA ASN A 303 7.72 -9.24 5.78
C ASN A 303 7.95 -10.75 5.73
N ILE A 304 6.89 -11.54 5.72
CA ILE A 304 6.92 -12.99 5.58
C ILE A 304 6.30 -13.33 4.25
N VAL A 305 7.00 -14.10 3.43
CA VAL A 305 6.57 -14.48 2.08
C VAL A 305 6.47 -15.99 2.00
N ALA A 306 5.27 -16.49 1.69
CA ALA A 306 5.07 -17.86 1.28
C ALA A 306 5.26 -17.95 -0.24
N ARG A 307 6.20 -18.78 -0.69
CA ARG A 307 6.48 -19.01 -2.12
C ARG A 307 6.18 -20.46 -2.47
N GLU A 308 5.29 -20.67 -3.44
CA GLU A 308 4.98 -22.01 -3.92
C GLU A 308 6.21 -22.62 -4.62
N VAL A 309 6.55 -23.87 -4.31
CA VAL A 309 7.81 -24.50 -4.75
C VAL A 309 7.91 -24.62 -6.27
N GLY A 310 6.80 -24.87 -6.98
CA GLY A 310 6.76 -24.98 -8.44
C GLY A 310 6.85 -23.65 -9.19
N SER A 311 6.36 -22.55 -8.60
CA SER A 311 6.31 -21.22 -9.20
C SER A 311 6.53 -20.10 -8.15
N PRO A 312 7.72 -20.05 -7.53
CA PRO A 312 7.96 -19.27 -6.31
C PRO A 312 7.93 -17.74 -6.50
N ARG A 313 7.97 -17.28 -7.75
CA ARG A 313 7.93 -15.86 -8.11
C ARG A 313 6.56 -15.39 -8.58
N ARG A 314 5.66 -16.31 -8.92
CA ARG A 314 4.30 -16.01 -9.43
C ARG A 314 3.21 -16.39 -8.44
N THR A 315 3.29 -17.60 -7.88
CA THR A 315 2.34 -18.08 -6.86
C THR A 315 2.95 -17.83 -5.50
N THR A 316 2.70 -16.64 -4.98
CA THR A 316 3.29 -16.18 -3.72
C THR A 316 2.33 -15.22 -3.03
N VAL A 317 2.34 -15.25 -1.69
CA VAL A 317 1.50 -14.41 -0.83
C VAL A 317 2.35 -13.99 0.35
N SER A 318 2.21 -12.74 0.78
CA SER A 318 2.97 -12.16 1.88
C SER A 318 2.08 -11.59 2.97
N VAL A 319 2.70 -11.40 4.14
CA VAL A 319 2.11 -10.68 5.26
C VAL A 319 3.21 -10.10 6.12
N VAL A 320 2.96 -8.99 6.80
CA VAL A 320 3.89 -8.48 7.81
C VAL A 320 3.62 -9.13 9.18
N SER A 321 4.66 -9.54 9.89
CA SER A 321 4.54 -10.05 11.27
C SER A 321 3.84 -9.04 12.16
N GLY A 322 2.89 -9.53 12.95
CA GLY A 322 2.04 -8.71 13.81
C GLY A 322 1.06 -7.82 13.06
N TYR A 323 0.63 -8.21 11.86
CA TYR A 323 -0.39 -7.49 11.09
C TYR A 323 -1.72 -7.29 11.86
N LEU A 324 -2.04 -8.08 12.90
CA LEU A 324 -3.23 -7.84 13.72
C LEU A 324 -2.96 -6.98 14.97
N PHE A 325 -1.70 -6.66 15.21
CA PHE A 325 -1.24 -5.94 16.37
C PHE A 325 -1.03 -4.46 16.04
N THR A 326 -1.17 -3.61 17.04
CA THR A 326 -1.02 -2.16 16.83
C THR A 326 0.40 -1.76 16.39
N GLY A 327 0.45 -0.75 15.53
CA GLY A 327 1.66 -0.14 14.99
C GLY A 327 2.35 0.86 15.91
N ASN A 328 3.42 1.51 15.41
CA ASN A 328 4.26 2.49 16.13
C ASN A 328 3.46 3.43 17.06
N PRO A 329 4.09 3.93 18.13
CA PRO A 329 4.87 3.21 19.11
C PRO A 329 4.09 3.15 20.43
N GLY A 330 4.23 2.05 21.19
CA GLY A 330 3.91 2.04 22.62
C GLY A 330 3.00 0.94 23.13
N GLN A 331 3.63 -0.13 23.58
CA GLN A 331 3.08 -1.03 24.58
C GLN A 331 4.06 -1.19 25.72
N SER A 332 3.59 -1.49 26.93
CA SER A 332 4.46 -1.79 28.08
C SER A 332 5.43 -2.97 27.87
N VAL A 333 5.31 -3.65 26.71
CA VAL A 333 6.14 -4.78 26.28
C VAL A 333 7.25 -4.34 25.32
N THR A 334 7.03 -3.31 24.48
CA THR A 334 7.99 -2.85 23.46
C THR A 334 8.52 -1.42 23.69
N GLY A 335 7.73 -0.52 24.33
CA GLY A 335 7.98 0.91 24.49
C GLY A 335 7.21 1.63 25.62
N THR A 336 7.10 2.97 25.60
CA THR A 336 6.48 3.81 26.68
C THR A 336 5.42 4.83 26.24
N ASN A 337 5.04 4.83 24.97
CA ASN A 337 3.99 5.66 24.36
C ASN A 337 2.66 4.89 24.25
N ASN A 338 1.66 5.49 23.59
CA ASN A 338 0.29 4.97 23.59
C ASN A 338 -0.05 4.05 22.40
N GLY A 339 0.82 3.82 21.42
CA GLY A 339 0.54 3.03 20.21
C GLY A 339 -0.50 3.67 19.28
N SER A 340 -0.77 3.05 18.13
CA SER A 340 -1.93 3.38 17.31
C SER A 340 -3.24 2.99 18.05
N SER A 341 -4.34 3.70 17.79
CA SER A 341 -5.68 3.29 18.20
C SER A 341 -6.20 2.11 17.38
N PHE A 342 -5.55 1.79 16.28
CA PHE A 342 -5.81 0.61 15.46
C PHE A 342 -4.85 -0.53 15.82
N GLY A 343 -5.28 -1.75 15.54
CA GLY A 343 -4.61 -3.00 15.89
C GLY A 343 -4.79 -3.40 17.36
N SER A 344 -4.67 -4.70 17.60
CA SER A 344 -4.82 -5.28 18.94
C SER A 344 -3.68 -4.89 19.86
N ARG A 345 -3.96 -4.86 21.16
CA ARG A 345 -2.95 -4.75 22.24
C ARG A 345 -2.67 -6.08 22.93
N ASP A 346 -3.13 -7.19 22.35
CA ASP A 346 -2.80 -8.52 22.82
C ASP A 346 -1.35 -8.85 22.47
N PRO A 347 -0.44 -8.99 23.46
CA PRO A 347 0.98 -9.27 23.20
C PRO A 347 1.21 -10.61 22.48
N LEU A 348 0.22 -11.53 22.49
CA LEU A 348 0.30 -12.75 21.71
C LEU A 348 0.34 -12.49 20.20
N LEU A 349 -0.02 -11.29 19.73
CA LEU A 349 -0.07 -10.95 18.31
C LEU A 349 1.17 -10.21 17.78
N ILE A 350 2.16 -9.85 18.61
CA ILE A 350 3.34 -9.03 18.19
C ILE A 350 4.05 -9.59 16.95
N GLY A 351 4.31 -10.89 16.91
CA GLY A 351 5.05 -11.53 15.81
C GLY A 351 4.24 -12.50 14.99
N THR A 352 2.93 -12.61 15.25
CA THR A 352 2.10 -13.62 14.60
C THR A 352 1.83 -13.26 13.15
N PHE A 353 1.70 -14.28 12.32
CA PHE A 353 1.30 -14.13 10.94
C PHE A 353 0.36 -15.27 10.53
N ASP A 354 -0.57 -14.95 9.64
CA ASP A 354 -1.44 -15.90 8.95
C ASP A 354 -1.44 -15.55 7.46
N ILE A 355 -0.89 -16.43 6.61
CA ILE A 355 -0.81 -16.22 5.17
C ILE A 355 -1.86 -17.10 4.47
N PRO A 356 -2.89 -16.51 3.81
CA PRO A 356 -3.82 -17.28 3.00
C PRO A 356 -3.11 -17.77 1.74
N VAL A 357 -3.08 -19.07 1.48
CA VAL A 357 -2.41 -19.63 0.29
C VAL A 357 -3.29 -20.65 -0.43
N PRO A 358 -3.23 -20.74 -1.77
CA PRO A 358 -3.81 -21.87 -2.49
C PRO A 358 -3.24 -23.22 -1.99
N PRO A 359 -3.93 -24.35 -2.19
CA PRO A 359 -3.36 -25.66 -1.92
C PRO A 359 -2.07 -25.86 -2.70
N GLY A 360 -1.02 -26.30 -2.02
CA GLY A 360 0.31 -26.37 -2.61
C GLY A 360 1.38 -26.72 -1.60
N THR A 361 2.63 -26.69 -2.04
CA THR A 361 3.79 -26.82 -1.16
C THR A 361 4.62 -25.55 -1.25
N TYR A 362 5.00 -25.00 -0.12
CA TYR A 362 5.59 -23.68 -0.01
C TYR A 362 6.94 -23.73 0.70
N THR A 363 7.84 -22.82 0.36
CA THR A 363 8.86 -22.31 1.28
C THR A 363 8.32 -21.06 1.96
N VAL A 364 8.72 -20.81 3.20
CA VAL A 364 8.34 -19.60 3.94
C VAL A 364 9.61 -18.86 4.28
N GLU A 365 9.73 -17.62 3.81
CA GLU A 365 10.89 -16.75 4.05
C GLU A 365 10.49 -15.49 4.80
N VAL A 366 11.43 -14.89 5.51
CA VAL A 366 11.33 -13.59 6.14
C VAL A 366 12.35 -12.64 5.53
N GLU A 367 11.92 -11.41 5.27
CA GLU A 367 12.77 -10.34 4.75
C GLU A 367 12.42 -9.00 5.41
N SER A 368 13.35 -8.04 5.31
CA SER A 368 13.05 -6.66 5.72
C SER A 368 12.01 -6.06 4.78
N VAL A 369 11.08 -5.28 5.34
CA VAL A 369 10.32 -4.32 4.53
C VAL A 369 11.31 -3.29 3.99
N PHE A 370 11.15 -2.92 2.71
CA PHE A 370 12.00 -1.96 2.03
C PHE A 370 11.94 -0.60 2.75
N SER A 371 13.11 -0.05 3.09
CA SER A 371 13.19 1.12 3.99
C SER A 371 12.55 2.39 3.44
N GLU A 372 12.30 2.46 2.14
CA GLU A 372 11.69 3.57 1.45
C GLU A 372 10.15 3.45 1.39
N PHE A 373 9.59 2.30 1.77
CA PHE A 373 8.16 2.13 2.03
C PHE A 373 7.79 2.81 3.35
N THR A 374 7.54 4.12 3.25
CA THR A 374 7.24 5.00 4.38
C THR A 374 6.06 5.90 4.02
N LEU A 375 5.42 6.50 5.03
CA LEU A 375 4.28 7.41 4.84
C LEU A 375 3.13 6.74 4.06
N GLY A 376 2.65 7.35 2.97
CA GLY A 376 1.56 6.78 2.16
C GLY A 376 1.93 5.41 1.58
N SER A 377 3.21 5.19 1.30
CA SER A 377 3.73 3.93 0.73
C SER A 377 4.19 2.92 1.78
N SER A 378 3.84 3.08 3.06
CA SER A 378 4.22 2.14 4.11
C SER A 378 3.62 0.75 3.87
N VAL A 379 4.32 -0.29 4.31
CA VAL A 379 3.83 -1.68 4.29
C VAL A 379 3.77 -2.20 5.71
N GLY A 380 2.57 -2.55 6.17
CA GLY A 380 2.36 -3.11 7.49
C GLY A 380 2.41 -2.13 8.65
N PRO A 381 2.36 -2.65 9.89
CA PRO A 381 1.98 -1.86 11.06
C PRO A 381 3.05 -0.89 11.54
N LEU A 382 4.29 -1.04 11.08
CA LEU A 382 5.41 -0.21 11.50
C LEU A 382 5.82 0.76 10.39
N ASP A 383 6.12 1.99 10.79
CA ASP A 383 6.52 3.13 9.97
C ASP A 383 7.38 4.08 10.84
N PRO A 384 8.71 4.03 10.69
CA PRO A 384 9.44 3.18 9.75
C PRO A 384 9.37 1.69 10.13
N PRO A 385 9.50 0.78 9.14
CA PRO A 385 9.53 -0.66 9.41
C PRO A 385 10.74 -1.10 10.24
N MET A 386 10.67 -2.28 10.84
CA MET A 386 11.83 -2.89 11.52
C MET A 386 12.91 -3.24 10.49
N ALA A 387 14.13 -2.77 10.69
CA ALA A 387 15.28 -3.25 9.93
C ALA A 387 15.63 -4.67 10.41
N SER A 388 15.36 -5.69 9.58
CA SER A 388 15.84 -7.05 9.88
C SER A 388 17.35 -7.10 9.62
N PRO A 389 18.17 -7.54 10.59
CA PRO A 389 19.61 -7.63 10.40
C PRO A 389 19.94 -8.87 9.56
N GLY A 390 20.28 -8.67 8.28
CA GLY A 390 20.90 -9.72 7.47
C GLY A 390 20.21 -9.98 6.13
N ALA A 391 20.52 -11.15 5.55
CA ALA A 391 19.89 -11.64 4.33
C ALA A 391 18.52 -12.26 4.65
N ASN A 392 17.73 -12.55 3.61
CA ASN A 392 16.49 -13.32 3.75
C ASN A 392 16.77 -14.65 4.47
N GLU A 393 15.89 -14.99 5.39
CA GLU A 393 15.95 -16.17 6.23
C GLU A 393 14.72 -17.02 6.00
N PHE A 394 14.85 -18.34 6.10
CA PHE A 394 13.81 -19.28 5.72
C PHE A 394 13.44 -20.16 6.90
N TRP A 395 12.16 -20.47 7.00
CA TRP A 395 11.68 -21.45 7.95
C TRP A 395 12.20 -22.85 7.60
N ASP A 396 12.72 -23.57 8.59
CA ASP A 396 13.03 -24.99 8.46
C ASP A 396 12.76 -25.84 9.72
N LEU A 397 12.74 -27.18 9.57
CA LEU A 397 12.45 -28.10 10.68
C LEU A 397 13.46 -28.03 11.84
N GLY A 398 14.66 -27.51 11.57
CA GLY A 398 15.75 -27.30 12.52
C GLY A 398 15.89 -25.86 13.01
N GLU A 399 14.83 -25.05 12.89
CA GLU A 399 14.80 -23.61 13.20
C GLU A 399 15.60 -23.24 14.46
N SER A 400 16.54 -22.32 14.33
CA SER A 400 17.38 -21.87 15.43
C SER A 400 17.98 -20.49 15.16
N PRO A 401 18.42 -19.74 16.18
CA PRO A 401 18.99 -18.40 15.99
C PRO A 401 20.41 -18.39 15.38
N VAL A 402 20.90 -19.53 14.87
CA VAL A 402 22.23 -19.71 14.26
C VAL A 402 22.21 -20.69 13.08
N ASP A 403 21.05 -21.00 12.53
CA ASP A 403 20.95 -21.89 11.36
C ASP A 403 21.44 -21.19 10.08
N LEU A 404 21.53 -21.96 9.01
CA LEU A 404 21.91 -21.41 7.72
C LEU A 404 20.68 -20.76 7.11
N ALA A 405 20.65 -19.43 7.05
CA ALA A 405 19.53 -18.63 6.55
C ALA A 405 18.92 -19.10 5.21
N ALA A 406 19.69 -19.74 4.32
CA ALA A 406 19.20 -20.27 3.03
C ALA A 406 18.56 -21.67 3.10
N THR A 407 18.53 -22.32 4.26
CA THR A 407 17.94 -23.65 4.45
C THR A 407 16.44 -23.51 4.59
N SER A 408 15.66 -24.33 3.89
CA SER A 408 14.20 -24.29 3.99
C SER A 408 13.62 -25.70 4.08
N SER A 409 12.49 -25.82 4.77
CA SER A 409 11.67 -27.03 4.77
C SER A 409 10.34 -26.79 4.05
N PRO A 410 9.84 -27.77 3.28
CA PRO A 410 8.58 -27.62 2.57
C PRO A 410 7.39 -27.60 3.53
N VAL A 411 6.46 -26.66 3.33
CA VAL A 411 5.18 -26.54 4.03
C VAL A 411 4.06 -26.92 3.06
N SER A 412 3.48 -28.12 3.24
CA SER A 412 2.36 -28.58 2.40
C SER A 412 1.01 -28.17 2.99
N VAL A 413 0.22 -27.44 2.21
CA VAL A 413 -1.07 -26.86 2.62
C VAL A 413 -2.19 -27.42 1.75
N SER A 414 -3.30 -27.83 2.37
CA SER A 414 -4.53 -28.23 1.69
C SER A 414 -5.62 -27.16 1.85
N ALA A 415 -6.61 -27.15 0.96
CA ALA A 415 -7.76 -26.25 1.09
C ALA A 415 -8.48 -26.48 2.43
N GLY A 416 -8.80 -25.39 3.12
CA GLY A 416 -9.49 -25.40 4.41
C GLY A 416 -8.63 -25.84 5.58
N ALA A 417 -7.36 -26.20 5.35
CA ALA A 417 -6.41 -26.52 6.39
C ALA A 417 -5.65 -25.28 6.88
N THR A 418 -5.35 -25.24 8.17
CA THR A 418 -4.35 -24.34 8.73
C THR A 418 -3.14 -25.16 9.13
N VAL A 419 -1.98 -24.85 8.55
CA VAL A 419 -0.70 -25.41 8.96
C VAL A 419 -0.08 -24.43 9.96
N THR A 420 0.01 -24.85 11.22
CA THR A 420 0.48 -24.02 12.32
C THR A 420 1.94 -24.32 12.67
N SER A 421 2.49 -23.59 13.64
CA SER A 421 3.83 -23.82 14.20
C SER A 421 4.96 -23.60 13.20
N ILE A 422 4.73 -22.77 12.18
CA ILE A 422 5.74 -22.29 11.23
C ILE A 422 6.43 -21.07 11.85
N ASN A 423 7.09 -21.26 12.99
CA ASN A 423 7.74 -20.17 13.73
C ASN A 423 9.14 -19.94 13.18
N ILE A 424 9.50 -18.69 12.91
CA ILE A 424 10.83 -18.30 12.42
C ILE A 424 11.59 -17.62 13.57
N ILE A 425 12.81 -18.04 13.86
CA ILE A 425 13.69 -17.46 14.88
C ILE A 425 14.77 -16.67 14.16
N LEU A 426 14.65 -15.35 14.18
CA LEU A 426 15.54 -14.49 13.42
C LEU A 426 17.01 -14.71 13.81
N ASN A 427 17.88 -14.80 12.81
CA ASN A 427 19.32 -14.88 12.99
C ASN A 427 19.95 -13.51 13.37
N GLY A 428 20.87 -13.50 14.34
CA GLY A 428 21.73 -12.35 14.62
C GLY A 428 21.06 -11.05 15.10
N THR A 429 19.81 -11.11 15.57
CA THR A 429 19.07 -9.98 16.14
C THR A 429 19.43 -9.73 17.62
N PRO A 430 19.35 -8.48 18.09
CA PRO A 430 19.33 -8.17 19.51
C PRO A 430 18.19 -8.91 20.25
N PRO A 431 18.34 -9.19 21.56
CA PRO A 431 17.39 -10.01 22.32
C PRO A 431 16.00 -9.39 22.55
N ARG A 432 15.75 -8.13 22.18
CA ARG A 432 14.43 -7.49 22.28
C ARG A 432 14.34 -6.20 21.46
N PHE A 433 13.11 -5.83 21.11
CA PHE A 433 12.77 -4.70 20.26
C PHE A 433 13.13 -3.31 20.83
N ASP A 434 13.31 -3.17 22.15
CA ASP A 434 13.56 -1.86 22.80
C ASP A 434 14.86 -1.17 22.35
N GLN A 435 15.81 -1.91 21.78
CA GLN A 435 17.01 -1.33 21.16
C GLN A 435 16.74 -0.71 19.77
N PHE A 436 15.69 -1.16 19.08
CA PHE A 436 15.23 -0.60 17.80
C PHE A 436 14.28 0.60 17.97
N GLU A 437 13.65 0.76 19.15
CA GLU A 437 12.75 1.89 19.46
C GLU A 437 13.47 3.13 20.02
N SER A 438 14.79 3.10 20.25
CA SER A 438 15.49 4.24 20.84
C SER A 438 15.46 5.46 19.89
N ALA A 439 15.09 6.62 20.43
CA ALA A 439 14.83 7.89 19.72
C ALA A 439 15.97 8.43 18.81
N GLY A 440 17.08 7.71 18.69
CA GLY A 440 18.17 7.99 17.74
C GLY A 440 17.85 7.58 16.30
N LEU A 441 16.92 6.64 16.06
CA LEU A 441 16.49 6.24 14.71
C LEU A 441 15.33 7.09 14.16
N SER A 442 14.61 7.81 15.03
CA SER A 442 13.53 8.74 14.66
C SER A 442 14.02 10.12 14.18
N LEU A 443 15.32 10.30 13.94
CA LEU A 443 15.85 11.52 13.34
C LEU A 443 16.00 11.33 11.83
N PRO A 444 15.28 12.09 10.97
CA PRO A 444 15.44 12.05 9.52
C PRO A 444 16.77 12.64 9.02
N GLY A 445 17.82 12.64 9.85
CA GLY A 445 19.04 13.43 9.67
C GLY A 445 20.36 12.67 9.69
N GLN A 446 20.37 11.33 9.81
CA GLN A 446 21.61 10.54 9.70
C GLN A 446 21.74 9.72 8.42
N VAL A 447 20.74 9.75 7.53
CA VAL A 447 20.92 9.32 6.14
C VAL A 447 21.48 10.51 5.35
N LEU A 448 22.77 10.80 5.50
CA LEU A 448 23.48 11.77 4.65
C LEU A 448 24.75 11.14 4.07
N SER A 449 24.72 10.91 2.74
CA SER A 449 25.51 11.71 1.78
C SER A 449 25.90 10.99 0.47
N TRP A 450 25.17 9.97 -0.01
CA TRP A 450 25.51 9.33 -1.30
C TRP A 450 24.37 8.98 -2.28
N LEU A 451 23.12 9.38 -2.01
CA LEU A 451 22.04 9.24 -3.01
C LEU A 451 21.64 10.62 -3.54
N GLY A 452 22.46 11.09 -4.48
CA GLY A 452 22.07 12.18 -5.36
C GLY A 452 20.93 11.72 -6.27
N LYS A 453 19.92 12.59 -6.41
CA LYS A 453 19.05 12.76 -7.59
C LYS A 453 19.29 11.72 -8.70
N GLY A 454 18.57 10.60 -8.64
CA GLY A 454 18.77 9.51 -9.61
C GLY A 454 17.65 8.48 -9.75
N MET A 455 16.75 8.33 -8.77
CA MET A 455 15.67 7.32 -8.84
C MET A 455 14.36 7.80 -9.49
N ALA A 456 14.24 9.09 -9.83
CA ALA A 456 12.98 9.69 -10.27
C ALA A 456 12.56 9.38 -11.73
N ALA A 457 13.15 8.40 -12.40
CA ALA A 457 12.92 8.17 -13.83
C ALA A 457 12.21 6.86 -14.19
N ALA A 458 11.90 5.98 -13.23
CA ALA A 458 11.34 4.64 -13.53
C ALA A 458 10.11 4.24 -12.69
N TYR A 459 9.82 4.95 -11.60
CA TYR A 459 8.81 4.55 -10.62
C TYR A 459 8.03 5.77 -10.11
N ARG A 460 6.74 5.60 -9.80
CA ARG A 460 5.87 6.65 -9.24
C ARG A 460 5.15 6.18 -7.98
N LEU A 461 4.81 7.14 -7.14
CA LEU A 461 4.09 6.92 -5.89
C LEU A 461 2.61 6.63 -6.16
N VAL A 462 2.14 5.53 -5.58
CA VAL A 462 0.72 5.26 -5.37
C VAL A 462 0.43 5.64 -3.90
N GLY A 463 -0.60 6.45 -3.68
CA GLY A 463 -0.61 7.50 -2.64
C GLY A 463 -1.55 7.26 -1.48
#